data_AF-A0A2S9YHF3-F1
#
_entry.id   AF-A0A2S9YHF3-F1
#
_cell.length_a   1.000
_cell.length_b   1.000
_cell.length_c   1.000
_cell.angle_alpha   90.00
_cell.angle_beta   90.00
_cell.angle_gamma   90.00
#
_symmetry.space_group_name_H-M   'P 1'
#
loop_
_entity.id
_entity.type
_entity.pdbx_description
1 polymer ?
#
loop_
_entity_poly.entity_id
_entity_poly.type
_entity_poly.pdbx_seq_one_letter_code
_entity_poly.pdbx_strand_id
1 'polypeptide(L)'
;MIASFRTVYFRPRLALDWRVPVAALLAVGDTIETVTADLMLDHRCLGGVGARELLRFGVAELASANECVLPSSLGPHFELGPREDLPAGLADPAMWVRSTALPSVKQEPKDAAPSAEKRIPTLAWNHLTNWGVSGYVRKRFQPSSATELQRLPPKVGTVTHFVVGEETILLMEPITFSGDGASDRVASIFQKFSAYEAAWDASAGREHRRVAYVLPGPNVARSAQDLENQLRMVADVYNTGATESRKRFTDEIRRIGSTGPTPELVSQRVT
;
A
#
# COMPACT_ATOMS: atom_id res chain seq x y z
N MET A 1 -23.02 -43.31 0.64
CA MET A 1 -23.21 -42.30 1.70
C MET A 1 -22.88 -40.95 1.09
N ILE A 2 -23.81 -40.00 1.07
CA ILE A 2 -23.59 -38.68 0.47
C ILE A 2 -23.09 -37.77 1.59
N ALA A 3 -21.81 -37.44 1.56
CA ALA A 3 -21.23 -36.45 2.45
C ALA A 3 -21.50 -35.05 1.88
N SER A 4 -21.73 -34.06 2.74
CA SER A 4 -21.97 -32.68 2.33
C SER A 4 -21.27 -31.72 3.26
N PHE A 5 -20.91 -30.53 2.80
CA PHE A 5 -20.30 -29.51 3.64
C PHE A 5 -20.98 -28.15 3.46
N ARG A 6 -20.76 -27.26 4.43
CA ARG A 6 -21.12 -25.85 4.35
C ARG A 6 -19.92 -25.01 4.74
N THR A 7 -19.50 -24.12 3.84
CA THR A 7 -18.39 -23.20 4.09
C THR A 7 -18.81 -22.12 5.08
N VAL A 8 -17.99 -21.90 6.12
CA VAL A 8 -18.14 -20.79 7.05
C VAL A 8 -17.31 -19.62 6.56
N TYR A 9 -17.99 -18.48 6.36
CA TYR A 9 -17.38 -17.24 5.93
C TYR A 9 -17.28 -16.24 7.07
N PHE A 10 -16.14 -15.57 7.17
CA PHE A 10 -15.94 -14.42 8.06
C PHE A 10 -16.07 -13.11 7.29
N ARG A 11 -16.82 -12.17 7.86
CA ARG A 11 -17.08 -10.83 7.36
C ARG A 11 -16.45 -9.79 8.30
N PRO A 12 -15.22 -9.35 8.04
CA PRO A 12 -14.54 -8.39 8.93
C PRO A 12 -15.23 -7.02 8.98
N ARG A 13 -16.03 -6.68 7.96
CA ARG A 13 -16.86 -5.46 7.92
C ARG A 13 -18.23 -5.78 7.34
N LEU A 14 -19.28 -5.65 8.15
CA LEU A 14 -20.66 -6.00 7.75
C LEU A 14 -21.22 -5.10 6.64
N ALA A 15 -20.77 -3.84 6.58
CA ALA A 15 -21.19 -2.88 5.56
C ALA A 15 -20.59 -3.17 4.16
N LEU A 16 -19.67 -4.13 4.05
CA LEU A 16 -19.07 -4.55 2.79
C LEU A 16 -19.52 -5.99 2.47
N ASP A 17 -19.62 -6.29 1.18
CA ASP A 17 -19.90 -7.66 0.68
C ASP A 17 -18.66 -8.56 0.70
N TRP A 18 -17.56 -8.09 1.30
CA TRP A 18 -16.34 -8.86 1.41
C TRP A 18 -16.47 -9.93 2.50
N ARG A 19 -16.25 -11.19 2.10
CA ARG A 19 -16.27 -12.36 2.96
C ARG A 19 -15.10 -13.29 2.64
N VAL A 20 -14.62 -14.02 3.65
CA VAL A 20 -13.45 -14.90 3.53
C VAL A 20 -13.81 -16.28 4.09
N PRO A 21 -13.57 -17.38 3.36
CA PRO A 21 -13.78 -18.72 3.88
C PRO A 21 -12.73 -19.02 4.97
N VAL A 22 -13.17 -19.48 6.14
CA VAL A 22 -12.30 -19.68 7.31
C VAL A 22 -12.40 -21.09 7.90
N ALA A 23 -13.52 -21.76 7.65
CA ALA A 23 -13.74 -23.15 8.02
C ALA A 23 -14.85 -23.74 7.14
N ALA A 24 -15.09 -25.04 7.29
CA ALA A 24 -16.24 -25.73 6.73
C ALA A 24 -16.79 -26.70 7.78
N LEU A 25 -18.12 -26.75 7.87
CA LEU A 25 -18.83 -27.78 8.64
C LEU A 25 -19.13 -28.94 7.70
N LEU A 26 -18.43 -30.05 7.90
CA LEU A 26 -18.49 -31.24 7.07
C LEU A 26 -19.40 -32.28 7.74
N ALA A 27 -20.46 -32.70 7.05
CA ALA A 27 -21.34 -33.78 7.47
C ALA A 27 -20.95 -35.08 6.77
N VAL A 28 -20.51 -36.07 7.55
CA VAL A 28 -20.25 -37.45 7.10
C VAL A 28 -21.12 -38.40 7.93
N GLY A 29 -22.19 -38.91 7.31
CA GLY A 29 -23.20 -39.69 8.04
C GLY A 29 -23.85 -38.84 9.14
N ASP A 30 -23.82 -39.33 10.38
CA ASP A 30 -24.36 -38.64 11.56
C ASP A 30 -23.32 -37.80 12.30
N THR A 31 -22.09 -37.72 11.77
CA THR A 31 -21.00 -36.94 12.39
C THR A 31 -20.78 -35.62 11.67
N ILE A 32 -20.61 -34.56 12.46
CA ILE A 32 -20.18 -33.24 11.99
C ILE A 32 -18.72 -33.04 12.40
N GLU A 33 -17.90 -32.70 11.42
CA GLU A 33 -16.50 -32.34 11.63
C GLU A 33 -16.29 -30.89 11.18
N THR A 34 -15.59 -30.11 12.00
CA THR A 34 -15.16 -28.76 11.60
C THR A 34 -13.78 -28.84 10.98
N VAL A 35 -13.71 -28.56 9.68
CA VAL A 35 -12.46 -28.44 8.94
C VAL A 35 -12.06 -26.97 8.92
N THR A 36 -10.95 -26.61 9.54
CA THR A 36 -10.45 -25.22 9.56
C THR A 36 -9.46 -24.95 8.43
N ALA A 37 -9.45 -23.71 7.96
CA ALA A 37 -8.46 -23.28 6.98
C ALA A 37 -7.05 -23.28 7.59
N ASP A 38 -6.07 -23.80 6.85
CA ASP A 38 -4.68 -23.81 7.31
C ASP A 38 -4.08 -22.40 7.35
N LEU A 39 -4.64 -21.49 6.56
CA LEU A 39 -4.19 -20.11 6.46
C LEU A 39 -5.25 -19.13 6.96
N MET A 40 -4.91 -18.53 8.09
CA MET A 40 -5.69 -17.46 8.70
C MET A 40 -5.11 -16.11 8.27
N LEU A 41 -6.01 -15.21 7.84
CA LEU A 41 -5.63 -13.84 7.50
C LEU A 41 -5.11 -13.08 8.72
N ASP A 42 -4.11 -12.23 8.52
CA ASP A 42 -3.56 -11.38 9.58
C ASP A 42 -4.35 -10.05 9.72
N HIS A 43 -4.00 -9.29 10.75
CA HIS A 43 -4.64 -8.00 11.04
C HIS A 43 -4.44 -6.96 9.92
N ARG A 44 -3.42 -7.11 9.07
CA ARG A 44 -3.15 -6.20 7.94
C ARG A 44 -4.14 -6.48 6.80
N CYS A 45 -4.45 -7.75 6.56
CA CYS A 45 -5.47 -8.15 5.59
C CYS A 45 -6.89 -7.82 6.08
N LEU A 46 -7.18 -8.06 7.36
CA LEU A 46 -8.52 -7.92 7.94
C LEU A 46 -8.89 -6.48 8.33
N GLY A 47 -7.94 -5.53 8.23
CA GLY A 47 -8.17 -4.12 8.50
C GLY A 47 -8.16 -3.74 9.99
N GLY A 48 -7.53 -4.54 10.85
CA GLY A 48 -7.32 -4.23 12.26
C GLY A 48 -7.11 -5.45 13.18
N VAL A 49 -6.59 -5.21 14.38
CA VAL A 49 -6.37 -6.25 15.40
C VAL A 49 -7.69 -6.83 15.92
N GLY A 50 -8.72 -6.00 16.11
CA GLY A 50 -10.03 -6.46 16.58
C GLY A 50 -10.69 -7.49 15.65
N ALA A 51 -10.60 -7.27 14.32
CA ALA A 51 -11.13 -8.22 13.34
C ALA A 51 -10.36 -9.56 13.35
N ARG A 52 -9.05 -9.52 13.60
CA ARG A 52 -8.23 -10.73 13.75
C ARG A 52 -8.59 -11.50 15.01
N GLU A 53 -8.76 -10.85 16.15
CA GLU A 53 -9.13 -11.54 17.39
C GLU A 53 -10.56 -12.09 17.31
N LEU A 54 -11.49 -11.38 16.68
CA LEU A 54 -12.84 -11.89 16.41
C LEU A 54 -12.81 -13.14 15.52
N LEU A 55 -11.98 -13.14 14.48
CA LEU A 55 -11.77 -14.33 13.63
C LEU A 55 -11.23 -15.51 14.44
N ARG A 56 -10.21 -15.28 15.28
CA ARG A 56 -9.62 -16.34 16.13
C ARG A 56 -10.62 -16.91 17.11
N PHE A 57 -11.38 -16.05 17.78
CA PHE A 57 -12.46 -16.46 18.67
C PHE A 57 -13.48 -17.32 17.92
N GLY A 58 -13.96 -16.85 16.77
CA GLY A 58 -14.99 -17.60 16.05
C GLY A 58 -14.53 -18.94 15.50
N VAL A 59 -13.27 -19.06 15.03
CA VAL A 59 -12.73 -20.36 14.63
C VAL A 59 -12.54 -21.31 15.81
N ALA A 60 -12.19 -20.80 17.00
CA ALA A 60 -12.13 -21.62 18.21
C ALA A 60 -13.53 -22.13 18.62
N GLU A 61 -14.54 -21.28 18.56
CA GLU A 61 -15.94 -21.65 18.83
C GLU A 61 -16.47 -22.69 17.84
N LEU A 62 -16.13 -22.58 16.55
CA LEU A 62 -16.53 -23.57 15.53
C LEU A 62 -15.99 -24.98 15.80
N ALA A 63 -14.91 -25.13 16.57
CA ALA A 63 -14.40 -26.45 16.96
C ALA A 63 -15.38 -27.24 17.84
N SER A 64 -16.35 -26.56 18.46
CA SER A 64 -17.41 -27.16 19.27
C SER A 64 -18.72 -27.41 18.52
N ALA A 65 -18.79 -27.07 17.24
CA ALA A 65 -20.00 -27.25 16.44
C ALA A 65 -20.31 -28.74 16.23
N ASN A 66 -21.53 -29.15 16.59
CA ASN A 66 -22.05 -30.50 16.45
C ASN A 66 -23.18 -30.60 15.41
N GLU A 67 -23.54 -29.48 14.79
CA GLU A 67 -24.59 -29.35 13.77
C GLU A 67 -24.06 -28.55 12.57
N CYS A 68 -24.67 -28.71 11.39
CA CYS A 68 -24.39 -27.86 10.22
C CYS A 68 -25.09 -26.48 10.32
N VAL A 69 -24.97 -25.85 11.49
CA VAL A 69 -25.51 -24.52 11.82
C VAL A 69 -24.42 -23.76 12.57
N LEU A 70 -24.38 -22.43 12.40
CA LEU A 70 -23.45 -21.61 13.17
C LEU A 70 -23.87 -21.56 14.65
N PRO A 71 -22.92 -21.71 15.59
CA PRO A 71 -23.17 -21.41 16.99
C PRO A 71 -23.74 -19.99 17.15
N SER A 72 -24.72 -19.82 18.02
CA SER A 72 -25.38 -18.53 18.27
C SER A 72 -24.43 -17.47 18.87
N SER A 73 -23.30 -17.90 19.45
CA SER A 73 -22.21 -17.04 19.93
C SER A 73 -21.47 -16.34 18.78
N LEU A 74 -21.50 -16.91 17.59
CA LEU A 74 -20.92 -16.32 16.39
C LEU A 74 -21.92 -15.31 15.83
N GLY A 75 -21.77 -14.06 16.30
CA GLY A 75 -22.57 -12.94 15.83
C GLY A 75 -22.50 -12.71 14.30
N PRO A 76 -23.02 -11.59 13.79
CA PRO A 76 -23.28 -11.37 12.35
C PRO A 76 -22.05 -11.38 11.45
N HIS A 77 -20.85 -11.42 12.03
CA HIS A 77 -19.58 -11.51 11.31
C HIS A 77 -19.30 -12.91 10.74
N PHE A 78 -20.08 -13.92 11.12
CA PHE A 78 -19.96 -15.26 10.56
C PHE A 78 -21.21 -15.60 9.77
N GLU A 79 -21.01 -16.16 8.59
CA GLU A 79 -22.08 -16.53 7.67
C GLU A 79 -21.85 -17.95 7.18
N LEU A 80 -22.93 -18.73 7.12
CA LEU A 80 -22.88 -20.10 6.64
C LEU A 80 -23.31 -20.15 5.18
N GLY A 81 -22.42 -20.65 4.33
CA GLY A 81 -22.67 -20.83 2.91
C GLY A 81 -23.79 -21.83 2.60
N PRO A 82 -24.11 -22.00 1.30
CA PRO A 82 -25.02 -23.04 0.85
C PRO A 82 -24.48 -24.44 1.21
N ARG A 83 -25.37 -25.43 1.18
CA ARG A 83 -24.99 -26.84 1.28
C ARG A 83 -24.42 -27.29 -0.05
N GLU A 84 -23.25 -27.92 0.01
CA GLU A 84 -22.53 -28.45 -1.14
C GLU A 84 -22.30 -29.95 -0.92
N ASP A 85 -22.54 -30.76 -1.95
CA ASP A 85 -22.33 -32.21 -1.88
C ASP A 85 -20.88 -32.55 -2.27
N LEU A 86 -20.29 -33.52 -1.55
CA LEU A 86 -18.96 -34.02 -1.90
C LEU A 86 -19.03 -35.08 -3.01
N PRO A 87 -17.98 -35.18 -3.84
CA PRO A 87 -17.79 -36.30 -4.76
C PRO A 87 -17.90 -37.66 -4.05
N ALA A 88 -18.55 -38.62 -4.70
CA ALA A 88 -18.67 -39.98 -4.18
C ALA A 88 -17.30 -40.69 -4.17
N GLY A 89 -17.06 -41.52 -3.14
CA GLY A 89 -15.88 -42.39 -3.06
C GLY A 89 -14.58 -41.72 -2.61
N LEU A 90 -14.65 -40.52 -2.02
CA LEU A 90 -13.48 -39.87 -1.41
C LEU A 90 -12.95 -40.69 -0.22
N ALA A 91 -11.65 -40.96 -0.22
CA ALA A 91 -10.96 -41.63 0.89
C ALA A 91 -10.85 -40.74 2.14
N ASP A 92 -10.69 -39.42 1.93
CA ASP A 92 -10.59 -38.42 3.01
C ASP A 92 -11.40 -37.16 2.64
N PRO A 93 -12.68 -37.10 3.05
CA PRO A 93 -13.54 -35.95 2.83
C PRO A 93 -13.00 -34.65 3.45
N ALA A 94 -12.35 -34.71 4.61
CA ALA A 94 -11.84 -33.55 5.33
C ALA A 94 -10.65 -32.94 4.60
N MET A 95 -9.71 -33.77 4.13
CA MET A 95 -8.59 -33.31 3.30
C MET A 95 -9.08 -32.66 2.01
N TRP A 96 -10.08 -33.23 1.34
CA TRP A 96 -10.63 -32.67 0.10
C TRP A 96 -11.23 -31.28 0.32
N VAL A 97 -12.01 -31.10 1.39
CA VAL A 97 -12.57 -29.79 1.77
C VAL A 97 -11.47 -28.81 2.10
N ARG A 98 -10.46 -29.22 2.88
CA ARG A 98 -9.29 -28.39 3.21
C ARG A 98 -8.53 -27.92 1.97
N SER A 99 -8.31 -28.79 0.98
CA SER A 99 -7.55 -28.44 -0.22
C SER A 99 -8.34 -27.65 -1.26
N THR A 100 -9.67 -27.82 -1.31
CA THR A 100 -10.50 -27.34 -2.44
C THR A 100 -11.41 -26.18 -2.06
N ALA A 101 -12.03 -26.24 -0.88
CA ALA A 101 -13.00 -25.24 -0.42
C ALA A 101 -12.36 -24.16 0.48
N LEU A 102 -11.23 -24.49 1.12
CA LEU A 102 -10.58 -23.61 2.08
C LEU A 102 -9.22 -23.08 1.59
N PRO A 103 -8.80 -21.90 2.07
CA PRO A 103 -7.46 -21.39 1.83
C PRO A 103 -6.40 -22.32 2.47
N SER A 104 -5.70 -23.08 1.64
CA SER A 104 -4.69 -24.08 2.05
C SER A 104 -3.29 -23.80 1.50
N VAL A 105 -3.19 -23.19 0.32
CA VAL A 105 -1.90 -22.86 -0.29
C VAL A 105 -1.52 -21.43 0.10
N LYS A 106 -0.38 -21.26 0.77
CA LYS A 106 0.28 -19.95 0.76
C LYS A 106 0.65 -19.79 -0.70
N GLN A 107 -0.02 -18.90 -1.41
CA GLN A 107 0.63 -18.34 -2.57
C GLN A 107 1.91 -17.73 -2.01
N GLU A 108 3.03 -18.45 -2.15
CA GLU A 108 4.32 -17.79 -2.23
C GLU A 108 4.07 -16.66 -3.22
N PRO A 109 4.35 -15.42 -2.85
CA PRO A 109 4.05 -14.28 -3.70
C PRO A 109 4.68 -14.57 -5.06
N LYS A 110 3.85 -14.97 -6.02
CA LYS A 110 4.27 -15.20 -7.38
C LYS A 110 4.42 -13.78 -7.88
N ASP A 111 5.69 -13.39 -7.93
CA ASP A 111 6.19 -12.04 -7.77
C ASP A 111 6.09 -11.54 -6.33
N ALA A 112 7.25 -11.33 -5.71
CA ALA A 112 7.38 -10.46 -4.54
C ALA A 112 6.52 -9.23 -4.81
N ALA A 113 5.41 -9.10 -4.07
CA ALA A 113 4.59 -7.90 -4.13
C ALA A 113 5.57 -6.73 -4.08
N PRO A 114 5.55 -5.81 -5.06
CA PRO A 114 6.52 -4.73 -5.12
C PRO A 114 6.61 -4.15 -3.72
N SER A 115 7.81 -4.14 -3.12
CA SER A 115 8.04 -3.60 -1.78
C SER A 115 7.27 -2.28 -1.68
N ALA A 116 6.75 -1.91 -0.52
CA ALA A 116 5.95 -0.68 -0.37
C ALA A 116 6.59 0.51 -1.12
N GLU A 117 7.93 0.56 -1.17
CA GLU A 117 8.76 1.44 -2.02
C GLU A 117 8.40 1.48 -3.51
N LYS A 118 8.22 0.34 -4.18
CA LYS A 118 7.83 0.28 -5.61
C LYS A 118 6.41 0.78 -5.86
N ARG A 119 5.53 0.81 -4.83
CA ARG A 119 4.15 1.33 -4.94
C ARG A 119 4.04 2.82 -4.61
N ILE A 120 4.94 3.37 -3.80
CA ILE A 120 4.91 4.76 -3.34
C ILE A 120 4.85 5.76 -4.52
N PRO A 121 5.68 5.66 -5.59
CA PRO A 121 5.59 6.57 -6.73
C PRO A 121 4.22 6.58 -7.41
N THR A 122 3.62 5.39 -7.58
CA THR A 122 2.28 5.25 -8.21
C THR A 122 1.19 5.84 -7.33
N LEU A 123 1.19 5.54 -6.03
CA LEU A 123 0.22 6.10 -5.08
C LEU A 123 0.34 7.62 -5.03
N ALA A 124 1.56 8.13 -4.94
CA ALA A 124 1.84 9.56 -4.92
C ALA A 124 1.35 10.26 -6.19
N TRP A 125 1.52 9.64 -7.36
CA TRP A 125 1.00 10.18 -8.62
C TRP A 125 -0.54 10.26 -8.63
N ASN A 126 -1.22 9.25 -8.10
CA ASN A 126 -2.67 9.26 -7.99
C ASN A 126 -3.15 10.39 -7.07
N HIS A 127 -2.46 10.63 -5.96
CA HIS A 127 -2.74 11.77 -5.09
C HIS A 127 -2.61 13.12 -5.81
N LEU A 128 -1.49 13.34 -6.51
CA LEU A 128 -1.27 14.57 -7.28
C LEU A 128 -2.35 14.78 -8.37
N THR A 129 -2.80 13.69 -8.99
CA THR A 129 -3.89 13.71 -9.97
C THR A 129 -5.21 14.08 -9.32
N ASN A 130 -5.56 13.44 -8.20
CA ASN A 130 -6.79 13.72 -7.45
C ASN A 130 -6.82 15.16 -6.89
N TRP A 131 -5.66 15.76 -6.62
CA TRP A 131 -5.55 17.16 -6.19
C TRP A 131 -5.53 18.16 -7.34
N GLY A 132 -5.59 17.70 -8.59
CA GLY A 132 -5.65 18.54 -9.79
C GLY A 132 -4.36 19.32 -10.07
N VAL A 133 -3.21 18.79 -9.64
CA VAL A 133 -1.90 19.43 -9.85
C VAL A 133 -0.96 18.59 -10.73
N SER A 134 -1.36 17.37 -11.10
CA SER A 134 -0.56 16.48 -11.96
C SER A 134 -0.18 17.09 -13.31
N GLY A 135 -0.98 18.00 -13.85
CA GLY A 135 -0.66 18.73 -15.08
C GLY A 135 0.59 19.61 -14.99
N TYR A 136 1.02 19.99 -13.78
CA TYR A 136 2.26 20.74 -13.55
C TYR A 136 3.46 19.83 -13.22
N VAL A 137 3.22 18.54 -12.95
CA VAL A 137 4.22 17.64 -12.40
C VAL A 137 4.71 16.65 -13.46
N ARG A 138 6.03 16.47 -13.53
CA ARG A 138 6.69 15.46 -14.36
C ARG A 138 7.25 14.34 -13.48
N LYS A 139 7.39 13.15 -14.05
CA LYS A 139 7.91 11.94 -13.36
C LYS A 139 9.38 11.74 -13.67
N ARG A 140 10.11 11.13 -12.73
CA ARG A 140 11.47 10.62 -12.91
C ARG A 140 12.43 11.71 -13.40
N PHE A 141 12.71 12.68 -12.53
CA PHE A 141 13.75 13.66 -12.82
C PHE A 141 15.11 12.96 -12.86
N GLN A 142 15.67 12.88 -14.07
CA GLN A 142 17.04 12.51 -14.29
C GLN A 142 17.71 13.65 -15.06
N PRO A 143 18.83 14.18 -14.57
CA PRO A 143 19.56 15.20 -15.29
C PRO A 143 20.13 14.56 -16.56
N SER A 144 19.62 14.99 -17.71
CA SER A 144 19.85 14.36 -19.01
C SER A 144 20.59 15.26 -20.00
N SER A 145 21.02 16.45 -19.60
CA SER A 145 21.81 17.33 -20.47
C SER A 145 22.92 18.06 -19.74
N ALA A 146 24.09 18.08 -20.38
CA ALA A 146 25.41 18.48 -19.90
C ALA A 146 25.59 19.95 -19.45
N THR A 147 24.53 20.73 -19.29
CA THR A 147 24.59 22.16 -18.94
C THR A 147 24.25 22.47 -17.49
N GLU A 148 23.37 21.72 -16.84
CA GLU A 148 22.90 22.09 -15.49
C GLU A 148 23.68 21.40 -14.34
N LEU A 149 24.27 20.22 -14.57
CA LEU A 149 24.75 19.36 -13.47
C LEU A 149 26.02 18.55 -13.84
N GLN A 150 27.09 19.25 -14.25
CA GLN A 150 28.37 18.63 -14.63
C GLN A 150 29.09 17.89 -13.48
N ARG A 151 28.65 18.07 -12.22
CA ARG A 151 29.31 17.52 -11.02
C ARG A 151 28.52 16.42 -10.31
N LEU A 152 27.42 15.95 -10.87
CA LEU A 152 26.66 14.86 -10.22
C LEU A 152 27.48 13.57 -10.19
N PRO A 153 27.61 12.91 -9.03
CA PRO A 153 28.17 11.58 -8.97
C PRO A 153 27.43 10.63 -9.93
N PRO A 154 28.11 9.72 -10.63
CA PRO A 154 27.51 8.84 -11.64
C PRO A 154 26.42 7.88 -11.10
N LYS A 155 26.15 7.89 -9.80
CA LYS A 155 25.17 7.03 -9.11
C LYS A 155 24.08 7.80 -8.36
N VAL A 156 23.85 9.09 -8.64
CA VAL A 156 22.73 9.80 -8.01
C VAL A 156 21.41 9.24 -8.53
N GLY A 157 20.59 8.72 -7.62
CA GLY A 157 19.29 8.15 -7.94
C GLY A 157 18.30 9.20 -8.48
N THR A 158 17.37 8.77 -9.33
CA THR A 158 16.33 9.62 -9.92
C THR A 158 15.41 10.22 -8.85
N VAL A 159 15.07 11.51 -8.97
CA VAL A 159 14.01 12.10 -8.13
C VAL A 159 12.63 11.70 -8.65
N THR A 160 11.74 11.28 -7.76
CA THR A 160 10.46 10.67 -8.15
C THR A 160 9.56 11.62 -8.97
N HIS A 161 9.39 12.85 -8.50
CA HIS A 161 8.58 13.87 -9.18
C HIS A 161 9.28 15.21 -9.22
N PHE A 162 8.96 16.03 -10.22
CA PHE A 162 9.48 17.39 -10.31
C PHE A 162 8.53 18.35 -11.00
N VAL A 163 8.68 19.64 -10.70
CA VAL A 163 7.98 20.75 -11.35
C VAL A 163 9.04 21.67 -11.92
N VAL A 164 8.92 22.03 -13.20
CA VAL A 164 9.81 22.99 -13.85
C VAL A 164 9.08 24.33 -13.90
N GLY A 165 9.63 25.34 -13.24
CA GLY A 165 9.25 26.74 -13.42
C GLY A 165 10.25 27.49 -14.30
N GLU A 166 10.07 28.79 -14.44
CA GLU A 166 10.98 29.66 -15.20
C GLU A 166 12.36 29.75 -14.52
N GLU A 167 12.37 30.15 -13.25
CA GLU A 167 13.60 30.38 -12.46
C GLU A 167 13.87 29.27 -11.45
N THR A 168 12.88 28.42 -11.15
CA THR A 168 12.97 27.42 -10.08
C THR A 168 12.56 26.04 -10.59
N ILE A 169 13.30 25.00 -10.19
CA ILE A 169 12.86 23.61 -10.27
C ILE A 169 12.51 23.08 -8.88
N LEU A 170 11.35 22.45 -8.76
CA LEU A 170 10.93 21.78 -7.53
C LEU A 170 11.17 20.28 -7.66
N LEU A 171 12.09 19.74 -6.86
CA LEU A 171 12.39 18.32 -6.76
C LEU A 171 11.57 17.72 -5.62
N MET A 172 10.80 16.67 -5.89
CA MET A 172 9.78 16.17 -4.96
C MET A 172 9.89 14.66 -4.74
N GLU A 173 9.99 14.27 -3.47
CA GLU A 173 10.01 12.86 -3.05
C GLU A 173 8.79 12.52 -2.18
N PRO A 174 7.94 11.56 -2.60
CA PRO A 174 6.91 11.01 -1.75
C PRO A 174 7.50 10.10 -0.68
N ILE A 175 6.98 10.20 0.54
CA ILE A 175 7.38 9.29 1.63
C ILE A 175 6.18 8.80 2.44
N THR A 176 6.30 7.59 2.97
CA THR A 176 5.44 7.06 4.04
C THR A 176 6.29 6.73 5.25
N PHE A 177 5.90 7.21 6.44
CA PHE A 177 6.57 6.85 7.70
C PHE A 177 6.09 5.52 8.30
N SER A 178 5.11 4.86 7.67
CA SER A 178 4.61 3.56 8.11
C SER A 178 5.48 2.40 7.59
N GLY A 179 5.63 1.34 8.39
CA GLY A 179 6.26 0.06 8.02
C GLY A 179 7.78 -0.01 8.22
N ASP A 180 8.31 -1.24 8.19
CA ASP A 180 9.66 -1.63 8.64
C ASP A 180 10.86 -1.11 7.80
N GLY A 181 10.65 -0.12 6.93
CA GLY A 181 11.70 0.48 6.08
C GLY A 181 11.64 2.01 6.02
N ALA A 182 10.94 2.66 6.96
CA ALA A 182 10.78 4.11 6.94
C ALA A 182 12.11 4.86 7.11
N SER A 183 13.00 4.37 7.98
CA SER A 183 14.31 4.97 8.22
C SER A 183 15.22 4.88 6.99
N ASP A 184 15.27 3.72 6.33
CA ASP A 184 16.06 3.54 5.10
C ASP A 184 15.57 4.45 3.96
N ARG A 185 14.24 4.64 3.85
CA ARG A 185 13.66 5.59 2.88
C ARG A 185 14.07 7.03 3.17
N VAL A 186 14.04 7.45 4.43
CA VAL A 186 14.52 8.78 4.83
C VAL A 186 15.99 8.95 4.49
N ALA A 187 16.83 7.97 4.85
CA ALA A 187 18.26 8.00 4.54
C ALA A 187 18.53 8.07 3.03
N SER A 188 17.76 7.33 2.22
CA SER A 188 17.85 7.36 0.76
C SER A 188 17.48 8.74 0.18
N ILE A 189 16.37 9.34 0.65
CA ILE A 189 15.97 10.70 0.24
C ILE A 189 17.03 11.70 0.66
N PHE A 190 17.56 11.59 1.88
CA PHE A 190 18.61 12.46 2.39
C PHE A 190 19.85 12.42 1.51
N GLN A 191 20.40 11.22 1.25
CA GLN A 191 21.56 11.04 0.37
C GLN A 191 21.31 11.61 -1.02
N LYS A 192 20.12 11.35 -1.58
CA LYS A 192 19.73 11.86 -2.90
C LYS A 192 19.73 13.39 -2.92
N PHE A 193 19.02 14.03 -2.01
CA PHE A 193 18.89 15.48 -1.97
C PHE A 193 20.20 16.19 -1.60
N SER A 194 21.05 15.61 -0.74
CA SER A 194 22.39 16.14 -0.51
C SER A 194 23.28 16.04 -1.75
N ALA A 195 23.16 14.96 -2.53
CA ALA A 195 23.93 14.81 -3.76
C ALA A 195 23.49 15.79 -4.84
N TYR A 196 22.18 16.05 -4.96
CA TYR A 196 21.66 17.10 -5.84
C TYR A 196 22.14 18.47 -5.41
N GLU A 197 22.06 18.81 -4.11
CA GLU A 197 22.56 20.08 -3.58
C GLU A 197 24.04 20.29 -3.89
N ALA A 198 24.89 19.30 -3.61
CA ALA A 198 26.34 19.41 -3.79
C ALA A 198 26.74 19.53 -5.28
N ALA A 199 25.93 18.99 -6.17
CA ALA A 199 26.19 19.04 -7.61
C ALA A 199 25.53 20.22 -8.32
N TRP A 200 24.55 20.87 -7.67
CA TRP A 200 23.79 21.97 -8.25
C TRP A 200 24.66 23.21 -8.34
N ASP A 201 25.01 23.61 -9.56
CA ASP A 201 25.67 24.87 -9.79
C ASP A 201 24.61 25.95 -10.07
N ALA A 202 24.31 26.76 -9.05
CA ALA A 202 23.36 27.86 -9.17
C ALA A 202 23.77 28.89 -10.24
N SER A 203 25.05 28.93 -10.64
CA SER A 203 25.54 29.82 -11.69
C SER A 203 25.20 29.36 -13.12
N ALA A 204 24.68 28.13 -13.27
CA ALA A 204 24.41 27.50 -14.57
C ALA A 204 22.93 27.51 -15.01
N GLY A 205 22.00 28.08 -14.24
CA GLY A 205 20.60 28.14 -14.64
C GLY A 205 19.61 28.51 -13.52
N ARG A 206 18.75 27.54 -13.16
CA ARG A 206 17.63 27.71 -12.22
C ARG A 206 18.02 27.45 -10.78
N GLU A 207 17.37 28.10 -9.83
CA GLU A 207 17.39 27.66 -8.43
C GLU A 207 16.66 26.31 -8.30
N HIS A 208 17.08 25.48 -7.36
CA HIS A 208 16.36 24.25 -7.05
C HIS A 208 15.83 24.28 -5.62
N ARG A 209 14.63 23.72 -5.45
CA ARG A 209 14.02 23.48 -4.14
C ARG A 209 13.68 22.02 -3.98
N ARG A 210 13.85 21.52 -2.76
CA ARG A 210 13.71 20.11 -2.42
C ARG A 210 12.55 19.96 -1.46
N VAL A 211 11.60 19.11 -1.84
CA VAL A 211 10.40 18.82 -1.03
C VAL A 211 10.30 17.33 -0.79
N ALA A 212 10.07 16.95 0.47
CA ALA A 212 9.55 15.65 0.82
C ALA A 212 8.08 15.81 1.22
N TYR A 213 7.18 15.05 0.61
CA TYR A 213 5.76 15.11 0.94
C TYR A 213 5.27 13.77 1.47
N VAL A 214 4.75 13.82 2.69
CA VAL A 214 4.34 12.64 3.45
C VAL A 214 2.93 12.26 3.02
N LEU A 215 2.78 11.05 2.48
CA LEU A 215 1.48 10.49 2.11
C LEU A 215 0.73 10.02 3.37
N PRO A 216 -0.62 10.13 3.38
CA PRO A 216 -1.42 9.63 4.48
C PRO A 216 -1.23 8.11 4.64
N GLY A 217 -0.99 7.66 5.87
CA GLY A 217 -0.78 6.24 6.20
C GLY A 217 -1.29 5.90 7.61
N PRO A 218 -1.54 4.61 7.89
CA PRO A 218 -1.97 4.18 9.21
C PRO A 218 -0.85 4.38 10.25
N ASN A 219 -1.21 5.01 11.37
CA ASN A 219 -0.40 5.24 12.57
C ASN A 219 0.87 6.09 12.40
N VAL A 220 0.81 7.33 12.88
CA VAL A 220 1.98 8.19 13.08
C VAL A 220 2.59 7.82 14.43
N ALA A 221 3.53 6.87 14.45
CA ALA A 221 4.29 6.55 15.66
C ALA A 221 5.19 7.74 16.07
N ARG A 222 5.66 7.80 17.32
CA ARG A 222 6.64 8.82 17.77
C ARG A 222 7.88 8.90 16.87
N SER A 223 8.29 7.78 16.27
CA SER A 223 9.39 7.70 15.30
C SER A 223 9.16 8.52 14.02
N ALA A 224 7.91 8.82 13.65
CA ALA A 224 7.62 9.64 12.48
C ALA A 224 8.06 11.09 12.66
N GLN A 225 8.02 11.63 13.90
CA GLN A 225 8.48 12.99 14.16
C GLN A 225 10.00 13.10 14.01
N ASP A 226 10.76 12.12 14.50
CA ASP A 226 12.22 12.09 14.38
C ASP A 226 12.65 11.96 12.92
N LEU A 227 11.98 11.09 12.16
CA LEU A 227 12.19 10.91 10.73
C LEU A 227 11.83 12.17 9.93
N GLU A 228 10.75 12.85 10.30
CA GLU A 228 10.38 14.15 9.72
C GLU A 228 11.45 15.21 10.02
N ASN A 229 11.93 15.30 11.26
CA ASN A 229 12.98 16.23 11.65
C ASN A 229 14.28 16.00 10.85
N GLN A 230 14.66 14.73 10.62
CA GLN A 230 15.80 14.39 9.77
C GLN A 230 15.62 14.86 8.32
N LEU A 231 14.43 14.66 7.73
CA LEU A 231 14.15 15.14 6.37
C LEU A 231 14.17 16.67 6.27
N ARG A 232 13.70 17.37 7.32
CA ARG A 232 13.69 18.84 7.38
C ARG A 232 15.09 19.46 7.28
N MET A 233 16.15 18.70 7.53
CA MET A 233 17.53 19.18 7.36
C MET A 233 17.94 19.35 5.89
N VAL A 234 17.25 18.70 4.95
CA VAL A 234 17.63 18.65 3.53
C VAL A 234 16.49 18.99 2.56
N ALA A 235 15.26 19.10 3.05
CA ALA A 235 14.09 19.40 2.25
C ALA A 235 12.97 20.04 3.07
N ASP A 236 12.11 20.80 2.40
CA ASP A 236 10.84 21.25 2.94
C ASP A 236 9.91 20.03 3.09
N VAL A 237 9.32 19.83 4.28
CA VAL A 237 8.44 18.68 4.54
C VAL A 237 6.98 19.09 4.64
N TYR A 238 6.15 18.49 3.78
CA TYR A 238 4.70 18.68 3.75
C TYR A 238 3.95 17.41 4.17
N ASN A 239 3.20 17.48 5.27
CA ASN A 239 2.33 16.37 5.67
C ASN A 239 0.97 16.48 4.96
N THR A 240 0.81 15.75 3.86
CA THR A 240 -0.38 15.86 3.00
C THR A 240 -1.64 15.22 3.59
N GLY A 241 -1.52 14.56 4.75
CA GLY A 241 -2.67 14.13 5.55
C GLY A 241 -3.42 15.31 6.19
N ALA A 242 -2.72 16.42 6.48
CA ALA A 242 -3.33 17.64 7.01
C ALA A 242 -3.80 18.57 5.87
N THR A 243 -5.06 18.98 5.89
CA THR A 243 -5.69 19.79 4.83
C THR A 243 -4.91 21.07 4.51
N GLU A 244 -4.44 21.80 5.52
CA GLU A 244 -3.69 23.05 5.33
C GLU A 244 -2.31 22.82 4.73
N SER A 245 -1.58 21.80 5.18
CA SER A 245 -0.27 21.46 4.64
C SER A 245 -0.39 20.97 3.20
N ARG A 246 -1.41 20.15 2.90
CA ARG A 246 -1.76 19.77 1.53
C ARG A 246 -2.06 20.97 0.65
N LYS A 247 -2.86 21.93 1.13
CA LYS A 247 -3.19 23.15 0.38
C LYS A 247 -1.93 23.94 0.03
N ARG A 248 -1.08 24.23 1.03
CA ARG A 248 0.20 24.92 0.82
C ARG A 248 1.09 24.22 -0.21
N PHE A 249 1.20 22.88 -0.12
CA PHE A 249 1.96 22.08 -1.08
C PHE A 249 1.40 22.19 -2.50
N THR A 250 0.08 22.07 -2.67
CA THR A 250 -0.55 22.18 -4.00
C THR A 250 -0.46 23.58 -4.58
N ASP A 251 -0.56 24.63 -3.74
CA ASP A 251 -0.43 26.02 -4.18
C ASP A 251 1.01 26.34 -4.60
N GLU A 252 2.00 25.75 -3.93
CA GLU A 252 3.40 25.84 -4.33
C GLU A 252 3.68 25.16 -5.67
N ILE A 253 3.14 23.95 -5.90
CA ILE A 253 3.23 23.27 -7.20
C ILE A 253 2.63 24.15 -8.30
N ARG A 254 1.44 24.73 -8.08
CA ARG A 254 0.79 25.60 -9.06
C ARG A 254 1.63 26.84 -9.32
N ARG A 255 2.11 27.51 -8.27
CA ARG A 255 2.91 28.74 -8.36
C ARG A 255 4.17 28.55 -9.20
N ILE A 256 4.89 27.45 -8.99
CA ILE A 256 6.11 27.14 -9.75
C ILE A 256 5.75 26.63 -11.16
N GLY A 257 4.76 25.74 -11.26
CA GLY A 257 4.36 25.14 -12.52
C GLY A 257 3.70 26.11 -13.51
N SER A 258 3.08 27.19 -13.03
CA SER A 258 2.47 28.20 -13.89
C SER A 258 3.46 29.13 -14.57
N THR A 259 4.69 29.25 -14.05
CA THR A 259 5.75 30.03 -14.70
C THR A 259 6.57 29.19 -15.67
N GLY A 260 6.47 27.87 -15.59
CA GLY A 260 7.22 26.95 -16.43
C GLY A 260 6.59 26.73 -17.81
N PRO A 261 7.39 26.21 -18.77
CA PRO A 261 6.85 25.80 -20.06
C PRO A 261 5.83 24.68 -19.89
N THR A 262 4.65 24.85 -20.49
CA THR A 262 3.56 23.87 -20.49
C THR A 262 4.08 22.50 -20.95
N PRO A 263 3.74 21.37 -20.30
CA PRO A 263 4.33 20.06 -20.58
C PRO A 263 4.27 19.62 -22.05
N GLU A 264 3.27 20.10 -22.80
CA GLU A 264 3.05 19.78 -24.21
C GLU A 264 4.12 20.38 -25.15
N LEU A 265 4.83 21.44 -24.75
CA LEU A 265 5.74 22.18 -25.64
C LEU A 265 7.18 21.62 -25.70
N VAL A 266 7.52 20.62 -24.88
CA VAL A 266 8.89 20.04 -24.87
C VAL A 266 8.99 18.75 -25.71
N SER A 267 7.87 18.09 -26.05
CA SER A 267 7.88 16.93 -26.95
C SER A 267 8.09 17.28 -28.44
N GLN A 268 8.16 18.57 -28.81
CA GLN A 268 8.31 19.00 -30.21
C GLN A 268 9.68 19.61 -30.55
N ARG A 269 10.66 19.61 -29.64
CA ARG A 269 12.03 20.05 -29.97
C ARG A 269 13.03 18.90 -29.87
N VAL A 270 12.78 17.86 -30.68
CA VAL A 270 13.83 16.95 -31.14
C VAL A 270 13.62 16.76 -32.65
N THR A 271 14.24 17.66 -33.41
CA THR A 271 14.63 17.48 -34.81
C THR A 271 15.96 18.18 -34.98
#